data_AF-A0A0Q6W7B4-F1
#
_entry.id   AF-A0A0Q6W7B4-F1
#
_cell.length_a   1.000
_cell.length_b   1.000
_cell.length_c   1.000
_cell.angle_alpha   90.00
_cell.angle_beta   90.00
_cell.angle_gamma   90.00
#
_symmetry.space_group_name_H-M   'P 1'
#
loop_
_entity.id
_entity.type
_entity.pdbx_description
1 polymer ?
#
loop_
_entity_poly.entity_id
_entity_poly.type
_entity_poly.pdbx_seq_one_letter_code
_entity_poly.pdbx_strand_id
1 'polypeptide(L)'
;MDEYTDLEELSHRALCNMPQVRPVLDKIADKWTIMILTVICPKPARFNELKRRLDGITHKALADALKRLERNGLVTRTVLPTQPIGVEYAITPLGHSLREPFEALCAWAAANADKVEAATQHYDNTGNRR
;
A
#
# COMPACT_ATOMS: atom_id res chain seq x y z
N MET A 1 -37.54 -0.67 -0.84
CA MET A 1 -36.82 -1.65 -1.67
C MET A 1 -35.36 -1.35 -1.43
N ASP A 2 -34.73 -2.19 -0.61
CA ASP A 2 -34.06 -1.71 0.60
C ASP A 2 -32.55 -1.69 0.47
N GLU A 3 -31.93 -0.62 0.98
CA GLU A 3 -30.48 -0.38 1.08
C GLU A 3 -29.72 -1.56 1.75
N TYR A 4 -30.42 -2.35 2.59
CA TYR A 4 -29.89 -3.55 3.22
C TYR A 4 -29.77 -4.76 2.29
N THR A 5 -30.65 -4.91 1.29
CA THR A 5 -30.56 -6.00 0.30
C THR A 5 -29.32 -5.81 -0.59
N ASP A 6 -28.95 -4.56 -0.88
CA ASP A 6 -27.74 -4.22 -1.61
C ASP A 6 -26.47 -4.57 -0.81
N LEU A 7 -26.47 -4.33 0.51
CA LEU A 7 -25.34 -4.69 1.39
C LEU A 7 -25.12 -6.20 1.52
N GLU A 8 -26.19 -7.00 1.60
CA GLU A 8 -26.09 -8.47 1.64
C GLU A 8 -25.55 -9.02 0.32
N GLU A 9 -26.03 -8.49 -0.82
CA GLU A 9 -25.57 -8.91 -2.13
C GLU A 9 -24.12 -8.50 -2.42
N LEU A 10 -23.72 -7.28 -2.02
CA LEU A 10 -22.34 -6.81 -2.07
C LEU A 10 -21.41 -7.68 -1.20
N SER A 11 -21.86 -8.02 0.01
CA SER A 11 -21.10 -8.88 0.94
C SER A 11 -20.92 -10.29 0.37
N HIS A 12 -21.98 -10.90 -0.18
CA HIS A 12 -21.91 -12.21 -0.81
C HIS A 12 -20.94 -12.22 -2.02
N ARG A 13 -21.02 -11.21 -2.89
CA ARG A 13 -20.13 -11.07 -4.06
C ARG A 13 -18.67 -10.86 -3.64
N ALA A 14 -18.42 -10.06 -2.60
CA ALA A 14 -17.08 -9.87 -2.05
C ALA A 14 -16.52 -11.21 -1.52
N LEU A 15 -17.30 -11.95 -0.73
CA LEU A 15 -16.89 -13.21 -0.11
C LEU A 15 -16.60 -14.32 -1.13
N CYS A 16 -17.39 -14.44 -2.21
CA CYS A 16 -17.14 -15.43 -3.27
C CYS A 16 -15.81 -15.21 -3.99
N ASN A 17 -15.38 -13.95 -4.13
CA ASN A 17 -14.12 -13.60 -4.80
C ASN A 17 -12.91 -13.59 -3.85
N MET A 18 -13.13 -13.57 -2.53
CA MET A 18 -12.06 -13.44 -1.54
C MET A 18 -10.93 -14.50 -1.66
N PRO A 19 -11.18 -15.79 -1.96
CA PRO A 19 -10.10 -16.75 -2.14
C PRO A 19 -9.13 -16.39 -3.28
N GLN A 20 -9.63 -15.72 -4.32
CA GLN A 20 -8.82 -15.26 -5.46
C GLN A 20 -8.18 -13.90 -5.19
N VAL A 21 -8.90 -13.02 -4.49
CA VAL A 21 -8.47 -11.65 -4.20
C VAL A 21 -7.45 -11.59 -3.06
N ARG A 22 -7.58 -12.43 -2.03
CA ARG A 22 -6.74 -12.41 -0.82
C ARG A 22 -5.25 -12.57 -1.12
N PRO A 23 -4.78 -13.51 -1.96
CA PRO A 23 -3.36 -13.60 -2.30
C PRO A 23 -2.83 -12.39 -3.04
N VAL A 24 -3.68 -11.64 -3.74
CA VAL A 24 -3.32 -10.37 -4.39
C VAL A 24 -3.23 -9.27 -3.35
N LEU A 25 -4.22 -9.17 -2.46
CA LEU A 25 -4.21 -8.22 -1.34
C LEU A 25 -2.96 -8.42 -0.46
N ASP A 26 -2.60 -9.64 -0.09
CA ASP A 26 -1.41 -9.93 0.72
C ASP A 26 -0.11 -9.43 0.05
N LYS A 27 -0.08 -9.34 -1.29
CA LYS A 27 1.07 -8.86 -2.06
C LYS A 27 1.14 -7.34 -2.15
N ILE A 28 0.00 -6.65 -2.15
CA ILE A 28 -0.10 -5.21 -2.41
C ILE A 28 -0.37 -4.39 -1.14
N ALA A 29 -1.11 -4.94 -0.18
CA ALA A 29 -1.49 -4.32 1.09
C ALA A 29 -0.35 -4.39 2.14
N ASP A 30 0.88 -4.14 1.71
CA ASP A 30 2.02 -3.96 2.59
C ASP A 30 2.18 -2.49 2.95
N LYS A 31 2.64 -2.22 4.18
CA LYS A 31 2.86 -0.88 4.75
C LYS A 31 3.58 0.06 3.77
N TRP A 32 4.59 -0.44 3.05
CA TRP A 32 5.46 0.40 2.24
C TRP A 32 5.00 0.56 0.80
N THR A 33 4.11 -0.31 0.30
CA THR A 33 3.66 -0.27 -1.10
C THR A 33 3.11 1.10 -1.47
N ILE A 34 2.14 1.59 -0.70
CA ILE A 34 1.48 2.88 -0.97
C ILE A 34 2.51 4.00 -0.94
N MET A 35 3.34 4.07 0.10
CA MET A 35 4.30 5.15 0.25
C MET A 35 5.35 5.15 -0.87
N ILE A 36 5.86 3.98 -1.26
CA ILE A 36 6.80 3.87 -2.39
C ILE A 36 6.13 4.33 -3.68
N LEU A 37 4.94 3.82 -3.99
CA LEU A 37 4.20 4.17 -5.20
C LEU A 37 3.92 5.68 -5.25
N THR A 38 3.50 6.30 -4.15
CA THR A 38 3.29 7.76 -4.05
C THR A 38 4.55 8.56 -4.36
N VAL A 39 5.73 8.06 -3.98
CA VAL A 39 7.00 8.74 -4.23
C VAL A 39 7.40 8.69 -5.71
N ILE A 40 7.22 7.54 -6.37
CA ILE A 40 7.66 7.29 -7.76
C ILE A 40 6.58 7.56 -8.83
N CYS A 41 5.32 7.74 -8.43
CA CYS A 41 4.22 8.01 -9.34
C CYS A 41 4.43 9.27 -10.20
N PRO A 42 4.93 10.40 -9.65
CA PRO A 42 5.18 11.59 -10.46
C PRO A 42 6.39 11.45 -11.41
N LYS A 43 7.41 10.70 -10.99
CA LYS A 43 8.67 10.50 -11.73
C LYS A 43 9.49 9.34 -11.16
N PRO A 44 10.35 8.70 -11.97
CA PRO A 44 11.30 7.71 -11.48
C PRO A 44 12.18 8.27 -10.35
N ALA A 45 12.59 7.41 -9.42
CA ALA A 45 13.45 7.80 -8.30
C ALA A 45 14.55 6.78 -8.02
N ARG A 46 15.69 7.26 -7.51
CA ARG A 46 16.80 6.41 -7.06
C ARG A 46 16.53 5.87 -5.65
N PHE A 47 17.19 4.77 -5.30
CA PHE A 47 17.04 4.13 -3.98
C PHE A 47 17.24 5.10 -2.81
N ASN A 48 18.29 5.92 -2.84
CA ASN A 48 18.58 6.87 -1.76
C ASN A 48 17.57 8.03 -1.69
N GLU A 49 16.98 8.41 -2.83
CA GLU A 49 15.90 9.40 -2.84
C GLU A 49 14.63 8.83 -2.20
N LEU A 50 14.27 7.60 -2.55
CA LEU A 50 13.18 6.85 -1.92
C LEU A 50 13.39 6.75 -0.41
N LYS A 51 14.55 6.27 0.03
CA LYS A 51 14.90 6.14 1.45
C LYS A 51 14.81 7.46 2.21
N ARG A 52 15.18 8.58 1.60
CA ARG A 52 15.12 9.91 2.23
C ARG A 52 13.69 10.44 2.34
N ARG A 53 12.83 10.15 1.37
CA ARG A 53 11.43 10.58 1.35
C ARG A 53 10.52 9.70 2.21
N LEU A 54 10.92 8.47 2.46
CA LEU A 54 10.20 7.48 3.25
C LEU A 54 10.77 7.42 4.66
N ASP A 55 10.37 8.35 5.51
CA ASP A 55 10.87 8.40 6.88
C ASP A 55 10.55 7.11 7.66
N GLY A 56 11.49 6.66 8.47
CA GLY A 56 11.39 5.41 9.24
C GLY A 56 11.55 4.10 8.46
N ILE A 57 11.73 4.12 7.12
CA ILE A 57 12.04 2.87 6.39
C ILE A 57 13.51 2.50 6.53
N THR A 58 13.77 1.25 6.91
CA THR A 58 15.14 0.74 6.93
C THR A 58 15.63 0.44 5.53
N HIS A 59 16.96 0.45 5.32
CA HIS A 59 17.54 0.11 4.02
C HIS A 59 17.11 -1.29 3.56
N LYS A 60 17.10 -2.27 4.48
CA LYS A 60 16.67 -3.64 4.20
C LYS A 60 15.18 -3.67 3.81
N ALA A 61 14.32 -3.02 4.59
CA ALA A 61 12.88 -2.99 4.30
C ALA A 61 12.58 -2.35 2.95
N LEU A 62 13.28 -1.26 2.58
CA LEU A 62 13.12 -0.65 1.27
C LEU A 62 13.56 -1.58 0.13
N ALA A 63 14.70 -2.26 0.28
CA ALA A 63 15.20 -3.20 -0.72
C ALA A 63 14.23 -4.38 -0.91
N ASP A 64 13.73 -4.96 0.19
CA ASP A 64 12.78 -6.07 0.16
C ASP A 64 11.44 -5.62 -0.46
N ALA A 65 10.96 -4.43 -0.12
CA ALA A 65 9.74 -3.86 -0.70
C ALA A 65 9.88 -3.61 -2.20
N LEU A 66 10.96 -2.95 -2.65
CA LEU A 66 11.19 -2.71 -4.08
C LEU A 66 11.30 -4.00 -4.89
N LYS A 67 12.01 -5.01 -4.36
CA LYS A 67 12.11 -6.33 -5.00
C LYS A 67 10.75 -7.01 -5.12
N ARG A 68 9.90 -6.89 -4.10
CA ARG A 68 8.52 -7.43 -4.13
C ARG A 68 7.66 -6.68 -5.16
N LEU A 69 7.72 -5.34 -5.17
CA LEU A 69 6.98 -4.51 -6.12
C LEU A 69 7.39 -4.78 -7.57
N GLU A 70 8.69 -4.96 -7.82
CA GLU A 70 9.23 -5.38 -9.11
C GLU A 70 8.70 -6.76 -9.51
N ARG A 71 8.78 -7.74 -8.61
CA ARG A 71 8.24 -9.09 -8.85
C ARG A 71 6.73 -9.11 -9.13
N ASN A 72 5.97 -8.20 -8.51
CA ASN A 72 4.54 -8.07 -8.71
C ASN A 72 4.18 -7.24 -9.96
N GLY A 73 5.18 -6.72 -10.70
CA GLY A 73 4.95 -5.92 -11.90
C GLY A 73 4.42 -4.52 -11.63
N LEU A 74 4.55 -4.01 -10.40
CA LEU A 74 4.11 -2.65 -10.01
C LEU A 74 5.18 -1.59 -10.24
N VAL A 75 6.44 -2.02 -10.26
CA VAL A 75 7.63 -1.16 -10.40
C VAL A 75 8.60 -1.80 -11.39
N THR A 76 9.28 -0.98 -12.19
CA THR A 76 10.44 -1.39 -12.99
C THR A 76 11.72 -0.90 -12.34
N ARG A 77 12.80 -1.68 -12.49
CA ARG A 77 14.15 -1.32 -12.07
C ARG A 77 15.04 -1.18 -13.30
N THR A 78 15.59 0.02 -13.50
CA THR A 78 16.47 0.30 -14.64
C THR A 78 17.87 0.65 -14.16
N VAL A 79 18.88 -0.05 -14.69
CA VAL A 79 20.28 0.29 -14.48
C VAL A 79 20.64 1.42 -15.44
N LEU A 80 21.16 2.52 -14.90
CA LEU A 80 21.56 3.68 -15.68
C LEU A 80 23.06 3.64 -15.97
N PRO A 81 23.48 3.90 -17.23
CA PRO A 81 24.90 3.98 -17.60
C PRO A 81 25.51 5.32 -17.17
N THR A 82 25.45 5.63 -15.87
CA THR A 82 26.08 6.83 -15.28
C THR A 82 27.43 6.49 -14.65
N GLN A 83 28.23 7.50 -14.31
CA GLN A 83 29.42 7.36 -13.47
C GLN A 83 29.19 8.08 -12.13
N PRO A 84 29.08 7.36 -11.00
CA PRO A 84 29.00 5.90 -10.85
C PRO A 84 27.69 5.31 -11.41
N ILE A 85 27.65 3.99 -11.65
CA ILE A 85 26.47 3.28 -12.17
C ILE A 85 25.28 3.51 -11.23
N GLY A 86 24.17 4.00 -11.81
CA GLY A 86 22.95 4.34 -11.09
C GLY A 86 21.87 3.28 -11.26
N VAL A 87 20.88 3.31 -10.38
CA VAL A 87 19.65 2.51 -10.50
C VAL A 87 18.46 3.40 -10.22
N GLU A 88 17.46 3.35 -11.09
CA GLU A 88 16.18 4.04 -10.92
C GLU A 88 15.02 3.06 -10.90
N TYR A 89 13.99 3.46 -10.15
CA TYR A 89 12.74 2.75 -10.02
C TYR A 89 11.62 3.62 -10.57
N ALA A 90 10.79 3.05 -11.44
CA ALA A 90 9.64 3.73 -12.04
C ALA A 90 8.37 2.90 -11.84
N ILE A 91 7.24 3.57 -11.71
CA ILE A 91 5.94 2.90 -11.62
C ILE A 91 5.54 2.32 -12.99
N THR A 92 4.86 1.18 -12.99
CA THR A 92 4.29 0.57 -14.21
C THR A 92 2.84 1.03 -14.43
N PRO A 93 2.24 0.74 -15.60
CA PRO A 93 0.80 0.93 -15.78
C PRO A 93 -0.05 0.20 -14.74
N LEU A 94 0.33 -1.02 -14.34
CA LEU A 94 -0.33 -1.78 -13.27
C LEU A 94 -0.12 -1.12 -11.89
N GLY A 95 1.05 -0.56 -11.62
CA GLY A 95 1.29 0.24 -10.43
C GLY A 95 0.39 1.47 -10.37
N HIS A 96 0.21 2.16 -11.50
CA HIS A 96 -0.68 3.32 -11.59
C HIS A 96 -2.15 2.97 -11.34
N SER A 97 -2.63 1.80 -11.79
CA SER A 97 -4.02 1.40 -11.55
C SER A 97 -4.33 1.12 -10.07
N LEU A 98 -3.31 0.89 -9.24
CA LEU A 98 -3.48 0.76 -7.79
C LEU A 98 -3.63 2.11 -7.06
N ARG A 99 -3.31 3.22 -7.73
CA ARG A 99 -3.33 4.54 -7.11
C ARG A 99 -4.71 4.91 -6.56
N GLU A 100 -5.74 4.79 -7.40
CA GLU A 100 -7.11 5.19 -7.03
C GLU A 100 -7.66 4.38 -5.84
N PRO A 101 -7.58 3.04 -5.81
CA PRO A 101 -7.98 2.26 -4.63
C PRO A 101 -7.26 2.68 -3.34
N PHE A 102 -5.96 2.96 -3.41
CA PHE A 102 -5.20 3.37 -2.23
C PHE A 102 -5.44 4.82 -1.82
N GLU A 103 -5.66 5.74 -2.76
CA GLU A 103 -6.06 7.12 -2.46
C GLU A 103 -7.39 7.12 -1.68
N ALA A 104 -8.36 6.30 -2.10
CA ALA A 104 -9.63 6.15 -1.38
C ALA A 104 -9.42 5.58 0.04
N LEU A 105 -8.60 4.55 0.19
CA LEU A 105 -8.28 3.98 1.50
C LEU A 105 -7.55 4.98 2.41
N CYS A 106 -6.58 5.72 1.87
CA CYS A 106 -5.85 6.77 2.60
C CYS A 106 -6.77 7.92 3.02
N ALA A 107 -7.67 8.35 2.13
CA ALA A 107 -8.65 9.39 2.45
C ALA A 107 -9.58 8.95 3.59
N TRP A 108 -10.07 7.71 3.55
CA TRP A 108 -10.87 7.13 4.62
C TRP A 108 -10.07 7.05 5.93
N ALA A 109 -8.83 6.57 5.88
CA ALA A 109 -7.97 6.44 7.06
C ALA A 109 -7.69 7.80 7.69
N ALA A 110 -7.37 8.83 6.90
CA ALA A 110 -7.17 10.18 7.38
C ALA A 110 -8.44 10.77 8.02
N ALA A 111 -9.61 10.55 7.42
CA ALA A 111 -10.88 11.04 7.94
C ALA A 111 -11.35 10.32 9.23
N ASN A 112 -10.81 9.14 9.53
CA ASN A 112 -11.25 8.30 10.65
C ASN A 112 -10.13 7.94 11.65
N ALA A 113 -8.92 8.49 11.50
CA ALA A 113 -7.77 8.16 12.34
C ALA A 113 -8.08 8.30 13.84
N ASP A 114 -8.66 9.42 14.25
CA ASP A 114 -9.01 9.69 15.65
C ASP A 114 -10.06 8.72 16.19
N LYS A 115 -11.02 8.31 15.35
CA LYS A 115 -12.07 7.36 15.73
C LYS A 115 -11.49 5.97 15.94
N VAL A 116 -10.57 5.55 15.05
CA VAL A 116 -9.88 4.26 15.17
C VAL A 116 -9.01 4.24 16.42
N GLU A 117 -8.25 5.31 16.68
CA GLU A 117 -7.40 5.43 17.86
C GLU A 117 -8.22 5.42 19.16
N ALA A 118 -9.33 6.16 19.22
CA ALA A 118 -10.22 6.16 20.37
C ALA A 118 -10.84 4.77 20.63
N ALA A 119 -11.19 4.02 19.58
CA ALA A 119 -11.71 2.67 19.70
C ALA A 119 -10.64 1.69 20.24
N THR A 120 -9.39 1.80 19.77
CA THR A 120 -8.25 1.02 20.26
C THR A 120 -8.00 1.29 21.75
N GLN A 121 -7.90 2.56 22.15
CA GLN A 121 -7.68 2.95 23.55
C GLN A 121 -8.81 2.45 24.47
N HIS A 122 -10.07 2.54 24.02
CA HIS A 122 -11.20 2.03 24.79
C HIS A 122 -11.09 0.51 25.02
N TYR A 123 -10.75 -0.26 23.97
CA TYR A 123 -10.54 -1.70 24.09
C TYR A 123 -9.43 -2.02 25.10
N ASP A 124 -8.25 -1.40 24.96
CA ASP A 124 -7.11 -1.64 25.85
C ASP A 124 -7.43 -1.31 27.31
N ASN A 125 -8.15 -0.21 27.55
CA ASN A 125 -8.58 0.20 28.89
C ASN A 125 -9.62 -0.74 29.52
N THR A 126 -10.46 -1.40 28.71
CA THR A 126 -11.42 -2.40 29.19
C THR A 126 -10.78 -3.79 29.38
N GLY A 127 -9.78 -4.14 28.57
CA GLY A 127 -9.04 -5.39 28.67
C GLY A 127 -8.06 -5.43 29.85
N ASN A 128 -7.46 -4.29 30.21
CA ASN A 128 -6.50 -4.17 31.31
C ASN A 128 -7.16 -4.13 32.72
N ARG A 129 -8.47 -4.41 32.82
CA ARG A 129 -9.26 -4.49 34.05
C ARG A 129 -9.62 -5.92 34.48
N ARG A 130 -9.01 -6.94 33.87
CA ARG A 130 -9.17 -8.36 34.23
C ARG A 130 -7.88 -8.97 34.72
#